data_AF-A0A9C7VLA9-F1
#
_entry.id   AF-A0A9C7VLA9-F1
#
_cell.length_a   1.000
_cell.length_b   1.000
_cell.length_c   1.000
_cell.angle_alpha   90.00
_cell.angle_beta   90.00
_cell.angle_gamma   90.00
#
_symmetry.space_group_name_H-M   'P 1'
#
loop_
_entity.id
_entity.type
_entity.pdbx_description
1 polymer ?
#
loop_
_entity_poly.entity_id
_entity_poly.type
_entity_poly.pdbx_seq_one_letter_code
_entity_poly.pdbx_strand_id
1 'polypeptide(L)'
;MKCSKCGREIKNFYKVDFDGMTRVISLCEECIKEILTKESQELQKEGVKLLAAHSRYVQDSFLDSSFSPVRGSSEIFIKTPILMIELLFGEFDEREKMNEMVKRELFILERELKSAVIREDYRKANEIKKKIKEIKKKMDVWEDR
;
A
#
# COMPACT_ATOMS: atom_id res chain seq x y z
N MET A 1 -10.06 -18.50 -6.31
CA MET A 1 -8.83 -17.68 -6.16
C MET A 1 -7.78 -18.53 -5.47
N LYS A 2 -6.47 -18.20 -5.56
CA LYS A 2 -5.40 -18.99 -4.94
C LYS A 2 -4.83 -18.29 -3.71
N CYS A 3 -4.36 -19.07 -2.74
CA CYS A 3 -3.62 -18.61 -1.59
C CYS A 3 -2.32 -17.95 -2.05
N SER A 4 -2.01 -16.74 -1.57
CA SER A 4 -0.79 -16.02 -1.94
C SER A 4 0.48 -16.68 -1.41
N LYS A 5 0.41 -17.40 -0.28
CA LYS A 5 1.57 -18.10 0.31
C LYS A 5 1.82 -19.48 -0.31
N CYS A 6 0.77 -20.31 -0.46
CA CYS A 6 0.93 -21.73 -0.84
C CYS A 6 0.25 -22.13 -2.17
N GLY A 7 -0.40 -21.21 -2.87
CA GLY A 7 -1.02 -21.48 -4.18
C GLY A 7 -2.29 -22.35 -4.17
N ARG A 8 -2.69 -22.93 -3.03
CA ARG A 8 -3.92 -23.73 -2.89
C ARG A 8 -5.17 -22.89 -3.17
N GLU A 9 -6.23 -23.52 -3.68
CA GLU A 9 -7.50 -22.83 -3.85
C GLU A 9 -8.10 -22.40 -2.51
N ILE A 10 -8.64 -21.17 -2.48
CA ILE A 10 -9.30 -20.60 -1.32
C ILE A 10 -10.74 -20.23 -1.64
N LYS A 11 -11.63 -20.51 -0.69
CA LYS A 11 -13.06 -20.19 -0.78
C LYS A 11 -13.36 -18.75 -0.37
N ASN A 12 -12.64 -18.25 0.64
CA ASN A 12 -12.84 -16.92 1.21
C ASN A 12 -11.59 -16.06 0.97
N PHE A 13 -11.81 -14.79 0.65
CA PHE A 13 -10.80 -13.76 0.60
C PHE A 13 -11.37 -12.48 1.20
N TYR A 14 -10.52 -11.66 1.79
CA TYR A 14 -10.97 -10.47 2.51
C TYR A 14 -10.46 -9.23 1.79
N LYS A 15 -11.38 -8.32 1.45
CA LYS A 15 -11.02 -6.96 1.06
C LYS A 15 -10.98 -6.12 2.32
N VAL A 16 -9.82 -5.53 2.60
CA VAL A 16 -9.62 -4.70 3.79
C VAL A 16 -9.07 -3.35 3.34
N ASP A 17 -9.60 -2.28 3.92
CA ASP A 17 -8.98 -0.96 3.78
C ASP A 17 -7.89 -0.86 4.84
N PHE A 18 -6.64 -0.87 4.38
CA PHE A 18 -5.46 -0.82 5.24
C PHE A 18 -4.58 0.34 4.78
N ASP A 19 -4.29 1.26 5.69
CA ASP A 19 -3.36 2.36 5.43
C ASP A 19 -3.79 3.21 4.20
N GLY A 20 -5.09 3.51 4.13
CA GLY A 20 -5.67 4.33 3.06
C GLY A 20 -5.79 3.65 1.68
N MET A 21 -5.45 2.36 1.57
CA MET A 21 -5.61 1.56 0.34
C MET A 21 -6.44 0.29 0.58
N THR A 22 -7.32 -0.04 -0.35
CA THR A 22 -7.99 -1.35 -0.35
C THR A 22 -7.00 -2.45 -0.76
N ARG A 23 -6.79 -3.44 0.11
CA ARG A 23 -5.99 -4.63 -0.13
C ARG A 23 -6.85 -5.88 -0.14
N VAL A 24 -6.41 -6.88 -0.89
CA VAL A 24 -7.02 -8.22 -0.90
C VAL A 24 -6.12 -9.17 -0.13
N ILE A 25 -6.61 -9.68 1.00
CA ILE A 25 -5.95 -10.75 1.74
C ILE A 25 -6.47 -12.08 1.21
N SER A 26 -5.57 -12.84 0.59
CA SER A 26 -5.85 -14.11 -0.06
C SER A 26 -5.04 -15.23 0.57
N LEU A 27 -5.27 -15.52 1.85
CA LEU A 27 -4.57 -16.59 2.57
C LEU A 27 -5.55 -17.70 2.97
N CYS A 28 -5.12 -18.97 2.83
CA CYS A 28 -5.88 -20.08 3.40
C CYS A 28 -5.72 -20.12 4.92
N GLU A 29 -6.67 -20.78 5.60
CA GLU A 29 -6.70 -20.85 7.06
C GLU A 29 -5.39 -21.40 7.66
N GLU A 30 -4.81 -22.42 7.03
CA GLU A 30 -3.54 -23.01 7.47
C GLU A 30 -2.37 -22.02 7.39
N CYS A 31 -2.28 -21.24 6.30
CA CYS A 31 -1.22 -20.23 6.17
C CYS A 31 -1.40 -19.07 7.15
N ILE A 32 -2.65 -18.65 7.43
CA ILE A 32 -2.92 -17.63 8.46
C ILE A 32 -2.49 -18.14 9.83
N LYS A 33 -2.89 -19.37 10.18
CA LYS A 33 -2.49 -20.01 11.44
C LYS A 33 -0.97 -20.08 11.58
N GLU A 34 -0.27 -20.46 10.51
CA GLU A 34 1.18 -20.54 10.53
C GLU A 34 1.83 -19.16 10.76
N ILE A 35 1.39 -18.13 10.05
CA ILE A 35 1.91 -16.75 10.24
C ILE A 35 1.70 -16.30 11.69
N LEU A 36 0.49 -16.50 12.23
CA LEU A 36 0.17 -16.10 13.60
C LEU A 36 0.93 -16.89 14.68
N THR A 37 1.38 -18.11 14.38
CA THR A 37 1.99 -19.01 15.38
C THR A 37 3.50 -19.18 15.26
N LYS A 38 4.08 -19.00 14.06
CA LYS A 38 5.52 -19.17 13.81
C LYS A 38 6.26 -17.88 13.46
N GLU A 39 5.56 -16.88 12.94
CA GLU A 39 6.17 -15.62 12.47
C GLU A 39 5.88 -14.45 13.43
N SER A 40 5.39 -14.71 14.64
CA SER A 40 5.21 -13.67 15.66
C SER A 40 6.57 -13.24 16.22
N GLN A 41 7.29 -12.42 15.47
CA GLN A 41 8.39 -11.64 16.02
C GLN A 41 7.87 -10.74 17.14
N GLU A 42 8.67 -10.55 18.19
CA GLU A 42 8.36 -9.58 19.22
C GLU A 42 8.34 -8.18 18.63
N LEU A 43 7.19 -7.50 18.73
CA LEU A 43 7.03 -6.15 18.19
C LEU A 43 7.93 -5.17 18.94
N GLN A 44 8.75 -4.41 18.22
CA GLN A 44 9.56 -3.37 18.84
C GLN A 44 8.71 -2.18 19.31
N LYS A 45 9.04 -1.64 20.50
CA LYS A 45 8.30 -0.56 21.14
C LYS A 45 8.24 0.71 20.28
N GLU A 46 9.31 1.00 19.57
CA GLU A 46 9.46 2.13 18.66
C GLU A 46 8.53 1.98 17.45
N GLY A 47 8.44 0.79 16.87
CA GLY A 47 7.51 0.47 15.78
C GLY A 47 6.05 0.62 16.22
N VAL A 48 5.69 0.17 17.43
CA VAL A 48 4.32 0.31 17.96
C VAL A 48 3.95 1.78 18.16
N LYS A 49 4.87 2.61 18.66
CA LYS A 49 4.64 4.06 18.79
C LYS A 49 4.43 4.74 17.44
N LEU A 50 5.23 4.39 16.44
CA LEU A 50 5.08 4.94 15.10
C LEU A 50 3.75 4.50 14.46
N LEU A 51 3.36 3.23 14.61
CA LEU A 51 2.08 2.72 14.15
C LEU A 51 0.91 3.50 14.75
N ALA A 52 0.93 3.77 16.05
CA ALA A 52 -0.13 4.54 16.71
C ALA A 52 -0.21 5.99 16.19
N ALA A 53 0.95 6.63 15.94
CA ALA A 53 1.01 7.98 15.39
C ALA A 53 0.52 8.04 13.93
N HIS A 54 0.97 7.10 13.10
CA HIS A 54 0.61 6.99 11.69
C HIS A 54 -0.85 6.63 11.50
N SER A 55 -1.40 5.73 12.31
CA SER A 55 -2.82 5.36 12.27
C SER A 55 -3.70 6.58 12.49
N ARG A 56 -3.37 7.46 13.45
CA ARG A 56 -4.10 8.73 13.64
C ARG A 56 -4.01 9.60 12.40
N TYR A 57 -2.81 9.81 11.88
CA TYR A 57 -2.62 10.64 10.69
C TYR A 57 -3.40 10.14 9.47
N VAL A 58 -3.32 8.83 9.15
CA VAL A 58 -3.96 8.27 7.97
C VAL A 58 -5.45 8.04 8.17
N GLN A 59 -5.90 7.50 9.30
CA GLN A 59 -7.33 7.26 9.50
C GLN A 59 -8.12 8.57 9.62
N ASP A 60 -7.59 9.57 10.33
CA ASP A 60 -8.27 10.86 10.48
C ASP A 60 -8.26 11.67 9.16
N SER A 61 -7.27 11.46 8.30
CA SER A 61 -7.17 12.19 7.01
C SER A 61 -7.86 11.51 5.84
N PHE A 62 -8.09 10.19 5.88
CA PHE A 62 -8.62 9.41 4.75
C PHE A 62 -10.05 8.86 4.95
N LEU A 63 -10.57 8.80 6.18
CA LEU A 63 -11.94 8.36 6.46
C LEU A 63 -13.00 9.47 6.29
N ASP A 64 -12.58 10.74 6.20
CA ASP A 64 -13.52 11.81 5.91
C ASP A 64 -13.85 11.81 4.40
N SER A 65 -15.13 11.60 4.09
CA SER A 65 -15.67 11.42 2.73
C SER A 65 -15.40 12.62 1.79
N SER A 66 -15.02 13.76 2.35
CA SER A 66 -14.36 14.85 1.67
C SER A 66 -12.85 14.66 1.71
N PHE A 67 -12.29 14.12 0.63
CA PHE A 67 -10.86 14.19 0.36
C PHE A 67 -10.45 15.67 0.26
N SER A 68 -10.10 16.27 1.40
CA SER A 68 -9.22 17.40 1.41
C SER A 68 -7.84 16.82 1.09
N PRO A 69 -7.17 17.21 -0.01
CA PRO A 69 -5.83 16.73 -0.31
C PRO A 69 -4.99 17.02 0.93
N VAL A 70 -4.65 15.96 1.64
CA VAL A 70 -4.00 16.02 2.95
C VAL A 70 -2.81 16.97 2.79
N ARG A 71 -2.78 18.03 3.62
CA ARG A 71 -1.70 19.02 3.68
C ARG A 71 -0.42 18.39 4.27
N GLY A 72 0.01 17.27 3.74
CA GLY A 72 1.28 16.62 4.04
C GLY A 72 1.88 16.04 2.77
N SER A 73 3.19 15.83 2.75
CA SER A 73 3.85 15.30 1.56
C SER A 73 3.33 13.89 1.26
N SER A 74 2.98 13.62 0.00
CA SER A 74 2.67 12.28 -0.52
C SER A 74 3.73 11.25 -0.14
N GLU A 75 4.95 11.72 0.09
CA GLU A 75 6.08 10.99 0.64
C GLU A 75 5.80 10.30 1.98
N ILE A 76 5.04 10.91 2.90
CA ILE A 76 4.65 10.28 4.18
C ILE A 76 3.80 9.04 3.90
N PHE A 77 2.79 9.17 3.04
CA PHE A 77 1.94 8.05 2.67
C PHE A 77 2.72 6.92 2.00
N ILE A 78 3.71 7.26 1.17
CA ILE A 78 4.52 6.28 0.44
C ILE A 78 5.51 5.57 1.36
N LYS A 79 6.28 6.33 2.16
CA LYS A 79 7.46 5.83 2.88
C LYS A 79 7.16 5.36 4.32
N THR A 80 6.33 6.09 5.06
CA THR A 80 6.09 5.81 6.49
C THR A 80 5.62 4.37 6.75
N PRO A 81 4.73 3.77 5.94
CA PRO A 81 4.29 2.42 6.25
C PRO A 81 5.35 1.35 6.01
N ILE A 82 6.31 1.59 5.10
CA ILE A 82 7.46 0.69 4.90
C ILE A 82 8.36 0.78 6.12
N LEU A 83 8.70 2.00 6.54
CA LEU A 83 9.48 2.25 7.75
C LEU A 83 8.82 1.63 8.99
N MET A 84 7.48 1.67 9.07
CA MET A 84 6.75 1.02 10.16
C MET A 84 6.90 -0.50 10.16
N ILE A 85 6.78 -1.14 8.99
CA ILE A 85 6.99 -2.58 8.88
C ILE A 85 8.42 -2.92 9.30
N GLU A 86 9.41 -2.14 8.84
CA GLU A 86 10.82 -2.35 9.19
C GLU A 86 11.08 -2.20 10.69
N LEU A 87 10.48 -1.20 11.33
CA LEU A 87 10.61 -1.00 12.78
C LEU A 87 9.86 -2.06 13.59
N LEU A 88 8.78 -2.64 13.06
CA LEU A 88 8.02 -3.67 13.77
C LEU A 88 8.63 -5.06 13.62
N PHE A 89 9.16 -5.38 12.43
CA PHE A 89 9.49 -6.75 12.00
C PHE A 89 10.94 -6.90 11.48
N GLY A 90 11.72 -5.83 11.46
CA GLY A 90 13.09 -5.83 10.92
C GLY A 90 13.14 -5.56 9.42
N GLU A 91 14.35 -5.55 8.85
CA GLU A 91 14.59 -5.13 7.48
C GLU A 91 13.81 -5.97 6.45
N PHE A 92 13.16 -5.27 5.54
CA PHE A 92 12.49 -5.85 4.37
C PHE A 92 13.48 -6.04 3.22
N ASP A 93 13.15 -6.87 2.23
CA ASP A 93 13.90 -6.93 0.98
C ASP A 93 13.75 -5.61 0.19
N GLU A 94 14.85 -5.09 -0.35
CA GLU A 94 14.86 -3.80 -1.06
C GLU A 94 13.94 -3.78 -2.29
N ARG A 95 13.79 -4.90 -2.99
CA ARG A 95 12.88 -5.01 -4.14
C ARG A 95 11.44 -4.95 -3.67
N GLU A 96 11.12 -5.63 -2.56
CA GLU A 96 9.79 -5.58 -1.96
C GLU A 96 9.44 -4.17 -1.47
N LYS A 97 10.37 -3.46 -0.83
CA LYS A 97 10.19 -2.04 -0.46
C LYS A 97 9.88 -1.19 -1.68
N MET A 98 10.68 -1.33 -2.74
CA MET A 98 10.50 -0.54 -3.95
C MET A 98 9.17 -0.81 -4.63
N ASN A 99 8.80 -2.09 -4.76
CA ASN A 99 7.50 -2.48 -5.30
C ASN A 99 6.34 -1.88 -4.50
N GLU A 100 6.46 -1.85 -3.18
CA GLU A 100 5.45 -1.27 -2.31
C GLU A 100 5.37 0.26 -2.44
N MET A 101 6.50 0.96 -2.51
CA MET A 101 6.55 2.40 -2.77
C MET A 101 5.87 2.75 -4.09
N VAL A 102 6.18 2.01 -5.15
CA VAL A 102 5.64 2.28 -6.48
C VAL A 102 4.14 2.00 -6.54
N LYS A 103 3.65 0.93 -5.88
CA LYS A 103 2.21 0.66 -5.77
C LYS A 103 1.46 1.82 -5.12
N ARG A 104 2.02 2.41 -4.06
CA ARG A 104 1.44 3.58 -3.38
C ARG A 104 1.47 4.84 -4.24
N GLU A 105 2.56 5.08 -4.95
CA GLU A 105 2.67 6.20 -5.89
C GLU A 105 1.62 6.10 -7.00
N LEU A 106 1.46 4.91 -7.59
CA LEU A 106 0.43 4.65 -8.59
C LEU A 106 -0.98 4.91 -8.05
N PHE A 107 -1.27 4.48 -6.81
CA PHE A 107 -2.56 4.75 -6.18
C PHE A 107 -2.88 6.24 -6.06
N ILE A 108 -1.89 7.05 -5.63
CA ILE A 108 -2.05 8.50 -5.54
C ILE A 108 -2.32 9.08 -6.94
N LEU A 109 -1.51 8.73 -7.93
CA LEU A 109 -1.65 9.22 -9.30
C LEU A 109 -3.01 8.83 -9.93
N GLU A 110 -3.48 7.61 -9.69
CA GLU A 110 -4.78 7.14 -10.18
C GLU A 110 -5.94 7.93 -9.55
N ARG A 111 -5.84 8.30 -8.26
CA ARG A 111 -6.81 9.16 -7.58
C ARG A 111 -6.76 10.60 -8.08
N GLU A 112 -5.56 11.14 -8.28
CA GLU A 112 -5.37 12.48 -8.87
C GLU A 112 -5.91 12.56 -10.29
N LEU A 113 -5.70 11.52 -11.09
CA LEU A 113 -6.24 11.38 -12.44
C LEU A 113 -7.77 11.42 -12.40
N LYS A 114 -8.40 10.62 -11.53
CA LYS A 114 -9.85 10.62 -11.35
C LYS A 114 -10.35 12.03 -10.99
N SER A 115 -9.66 12.71 -10.09
CA SER A 115 -10.00 14.07 -9.66
C SER A 115 -9.80 15.12 -10.75
N ALA A 116 -8.80 14.96 -11.62
CA ALA A 116 -8.56 15.84 -12.77
C ALA A 116 -9.65 15.64 -13.84
N VAL A 117 -10.04 14.38 -14.11
CA VAL A 117 -11.13 14.06 -15.04
C VAL A 117 -12.47 14.61 -14.55
N ILE A 118 -12.80 14.46 -13.26
CA ILE A 118 -14.03 15.03 -12.67
C ILE A 118 -14.07 16.55 -12.81
N ARG A 119 -12.91 17.22 -12.73
CA ARG A 119 -12.78 18.68 -12.89
C ARG A 119 -12.59 19.12 -14.34
N GLU A 120 -12.67 18.19 -15.29
CA GLU A 120 -12.45 18.44 -16.73
C GLU A 120 -11.07 19.06 -17.06
N ASP A 121 -10.09 18.91 -16.16
CA ASP A 121 -8.70 19.33 -16.40
C ASP A 121 -7.97 18.27 -17.21
N TYR A 122 -8.29 18.21 -18.51
CA TYR A 122 -7.74 17.21 -19.42
C TYR A 122 -6.24 17.37 -19.65
N ARG A 123 -5.69 18.58 -19.49
CA ARG A 123 -4.24 18.81 -19.58
C ARG A 123 -3.53 18.06 -18.47
N LYS A 124 -3.94 18.31 -17.22
CA LYS A 124 -3.39 17.61 -16.04
C LYS A 124 -3.65 16.10 -16.11
N ALA A 125 -4.85 15.69 -16.54
CA ALA A 125 -5.17 14.27 -16.70
C ALA A 125 -4.21 13.57 -17.67
N ASN A 126 -3.86 14.21 -18.79
CA ASN A 126 -2.93 13.64 -19.77
C ASN A 126 -1.50 13.55 -19.22
N GLU A 127 -1.03 14.56 -18.48
CA GLU A 127 0.28 14.53 -17.81
C GLU A 127 0.36 13.38 -16.80
N ILE A 128 -0.67 13.19 -15.98
CA ILE A 128 -0.73 12.10 -15.00
C ILE A 128 -0.76 10.74 -15.69
N LYS A 129 -1.53 10.57 -16.78
CA LYS A 129 -1.55 9.33 -17.57
C LYS A 129 -0.17 8.94 -18.10
N LYS A 130 0.62 9.92 -18.57
CA LYS A 130 1.99 9.67 -19.04
C LYS A 130 2.89 9.16 -17.90
N LYS A 131 2.84 9.82 -16.73
CA LYS A 131 3.59 9.40 -15.54
C LYS A 131 3.25 7.97 -15.12
N ILE A 132 1.95 7.65 -15.03
CA ILE A 132 1.49 6.28 -14.71
C ILE A 132 2.05 5.26 -15.70
N LYS A 133 2.02 5.58 -17.00
CA LYS A 133 2.53 4.67 -18.04
C LYS A 133 4.04 4.44 -17.92
N GLU A 134 4.80 5.49 -17.63
CA GLU A 134 6.25 5.40 -17.43
C GLU A 134 6.61 4.56 -16.20
N ILE A 135 5.89 4.75 -15.09
CA ILE A 135 6.08 3.98 -13.86
C ILE A 135 5.76 2.49 -14.10
N LYS A 136 4.60 2.18 -14.69
CA LYS A 136 4.20 0.79 -14.99
C LYS A 136 5.20 0.09 -15.89
N LYS A 137 5.69 0.77 -16.95
CA LYS A 137 6.73 0.23 -17.83
C LYS A 137 8.02 -0.10 -17.08
N LYS A 138 8.42 0.74 -16.10
CA LYS A 138 9.60 0.46 -15.28
C LYS A 138 9.35 -0.73 -14.35
N MET A 139 8.16 -0.85 -13.75
CA MET A 139 7.81 -2.00 -12.92
C MET A 139 7.83 -3.32 -13.68
N ASP A 140 7.24 -3.38 -14.88
CA ASP A 140 7.21 -4.63 -15.67
C ASP A 140 8.64 -5.13 -15.97
N VAL A 141 9.55 -4.21 -16.30
CA VAL A 141 10.99 -4.53 -16.49
C VAL A 141 11.65 -5.05 -15.22
N TRP A 142 11.14 -4.66 -14.05
CA TRP A 142 11.62 -5.14 -12.76
C TRP A 142 10.98 -6.44 -12.33
N GLU A 143 9.85 -6.89 -12.90
CA GLU A 143 9.24 -8.19 -12.59
C GLU A 143 9.85 -9.34 -13.43
N ASP A 144 10.42 -9.03 -14.61
CA ASP A 144 11.03 -9.98 -15.55
C ASP A 144 12.50 -10.36 -15.26
N ARG A 145 13.10 -9.87 -14.17
CA ARG A 145 14.51 -10.15 -13.76
C ARG A 145 14.61 -10.99 -12.50
#